data_AF-H1PMT0-F1
#
_entry.id   AF-H1PMT0-F1
#
_cell.length_a   1.000
_cell.length_b   1.000
_cell.length_c   1.000
_cell.angle_alpha   90.00
_cell.angle_beta   90.00
_cell.angle_gamma   90.00
#
_symmetry.space_group_name_H-M   'P 1'
#
loop_
_entity.id
_entity.type
_entity.pdbx_description
1 polymer ?
#
loop_
_entity_poly.entity_id
_entity_poly.type
_entity_poly.pdbx_seq_one_letter_code
_entity_poly.pdbx_strand_id
1 'polypeptide(L)'
;MDKNKRVQIIVIAGFVLTIISLFLTLYKASFMDKNISDSIFNAYKSQGRTATTLIFIIAPALATLFVLLRKKIPVIVFGLLQCCLWALLTSTFKEQLGSGVKFSYGIGFYIGLIGAIIIVAGGIYAIVTKAFKK
;
A
#
# COMPACT_ATOMS: atom_id res chain seq x y z
N MET A 1 -5.82 10.23 -24.97
CA MET A 1 -6.47 9.49 -23.85
C MET A 1 -7.22 10.47 -22.96
N ASP A 2 -8.53 10.24 -22.75
CA ASP A 2 -9.42 11.07 -21.91
C ASP A 2 -8.86 11.27 -20.50
N LYS A 3 -9.04 12.47 -19.93
CA LYS A 3 -8.56 12.84 -18.59
C LYS A 3 -9.15 11.93 -17.51
N ASN A 4 -10.40 11.49 -17.66
CA ASN A 4 -11.02 10.57 -16.71
C ASN A 4 -10.38 9.19 -16.76
N LYS A 5 -10.13 8.66 -17.97
CA LYS A 5 -9.41 7.39 -18.17
C LYS A 5 -7.99 7.45 -17.61
N ARG A 6 -7.27 8.57 -17.79
CA ARG A 6 -5.94 8.77 -17.19
C ARG A 6 -5.97 8.65 -15.67
N VAL A 7 -6.89 9.35 -15.00
CA VAL A 7 -7.05 9.29 -13.55
C VAL A 7 -7.34 7.86 -13.08
N GLN A 8 -8.26 7.16 -13.75
CA GLN A 8 -8.62 5.78 -13.41
C GLN A 8 -7.43 4.85 -13.55
N ILE A 9 -6.66 4.95 -14.65
CA ILE A 9 -5.45 4.14 -14.87
C ILE A 9 -4.41 4.38 -13.77
N ILE A 10 -4.18 5.64 -13.38
CA ILE A 10 -3.22 5.98 -12.31
C ILE A 10 -3.62 5.28 -11.00
N VAL A 11 -4.88 5.41 -10.57
CA VAL A 11 -5.35 4.80 -9.32
C VAL A 11 -5.31 3.27 -9.39
N ILE A 12 -5.73 2.67 -10.51
CA ILE A 12 -5.66 1.22 -10.72
C ILE A 12 -4.20 0.73 -10.68
N ALA A 13 -3.27 1.46 -11.29
CA ALA A 13 -1.84 1.11 -11.24
C ALA A 13 -1.32 1.11 -9.79
N GLY A 14 -1.71 2.11 -8.98
CA GLY A 14 -1.37 2.14 -7.55
C GLY A 14 -1.96 0.97 -6.76
N PHE A 15 -3.18 0.54 -7.08
CA PHE A 15 -3.79 -0.65 -6.50
C PHE A 15 -3.04 -1.94 -6.87
N VAL A 16 -2.70 -2.12 -8.16
CA VAL A 16 -1.93 -3.29 -8.64
C VAL A 16 -0.56 -3.36 -7.96
N LEU A 17 0.15 -2.22 -7.83
CA LEU A 17 1.42 -2.17 -7.11
C LEU A 17 1.26 -2.57 -5.65
N THR A 18 0.16 -2.18 -5.01
CA THR A 18 -0.15 -2.60 -3.64
C THR A 18 -0.33 -4.12 -3.57
N ILE A 19 -1.06 -4.75 -4.50
CA ILE A 19 -1.23 -6.21 -4.50
C ILE A 19 0.12 -6.90 -4.64
N ILE A 20 0.94 -6.47 -5.61
CA ILE A 20 2.28 -7.03 -5.83
C ILE A 20 3.14 -6.91 -4.56
N SER A 21 3.06 -5.77 -3.88
CA SER A 21 3.84 -5.51 -2.66
C SER A 21 3.60 -6.53 -1.52
N LEU A 22 2.40 -7.12 -1.44
CA LEU A 22 2.04 -8.05 -0.37
C LEU A 22 2.80 -9.38 -0.45
N PHE A 23 3.23 -9.76 -1.65
CA PHE A 23 3.96 -10.99 -1.91
C PHE A 23 5.48 -10.79 -1.94
N LEU A 24 5.94 -9.53 -2.00
CA LEU A 24 7.35 -9.19 -1.97
C LEU A 24 7.88 -9.11 -0.55
N THR A 25 9.19 -9.28 -0.40
CA THR A 25 9.88 -9.15 0.88
C THR A 25 9.59 -7.80 1.52
N LEU A 26 8.95 -7.83 2.68
CA LEU A 26 8.59 -6.63 3.43
C LEU A 26 9.77 -6.09 4.22
N TYR A 27 10.54 -6.99 4.84
CA TYR A 27 11.68 -6.64 5.67
C TYR A 27 12.76 -7.71 5.58
N LYS A 28 13.99 -7.30 5.93
CA LYS A 28 15.12 -8.17 6.20
C LYS A 28 15.58 -7.88 7.62
N ALA A 29 15.54 -8.89 8.48
CA ALA A 29 16.02 -8.83 9.84
C ALA A 29 17.20 -9.79 10.00
N SER A 30 18.25 -9.35 10.70
CA SER A 30 19.39 -10.21 11.05
C SER A 30 19.54 -10.27 12.56
N PHE A 31 19.53 -11.48 13.11
CA PHE A 31 19.72 -11.74 14.54
C PHE A 31 20.61 -12.98 14.71
N MET A 32 21.75 -12.83 15.39
CA MET A 32 22.76 -13.89 15.59
C MET A 32 23.08 -14.69 14.29
N ASP A 33 23.48 -13.98 13.22
CA ASP A 33 23.83 -14.53 11.90
C ASP A 33 22.72 -15.29 11.14
N LYS A 34 21.48 -15.34 11.68
CA LYS A 34 20.31 -15.82 10.96
C LYS A 34 19.57 -14.65 10.30
N ASN A 35 19.45 -14.73 8.98
CA ASN A 35 18.69 -13.77 8.19
C ASN A 35 17.24 -14.25 8.07
N ILE A 36 16.31 -13.45 8.58
CA ILE A 36 14.86 -13.67 8.46
C ILE A 36 14.33 -12.61 7.50
N SER A 37 13.63 -13.07 6.46
CA SER A 37 13.11 -12.21 5.40
C SER A 37 11.79 -12.77 4.92
N ASP A 38 10.71 -12.05 5.19
CA ASP A 38 9.36 -12.49 4.81
C ASP A 38 8.57 -11.40 4.09
N SER A 39 7.58 -11.82 3.32
CA SER A 39 6.55 -10.95 2.77
C SER A 39 5.43 -10.73 3.80
N ILE A 40 4.60 -9.70 3.62
CA ILE A 40 3.41 -9.49 4.47
C ILE A 40 2.55 -10.75 4.47
N PHE A 41 2.29 -11.29 3.28
CA PHE A 41 1.44 -12.46 3.13
C PHE A 41 2.00 -13.66 3.90
N ASN A 42 3.29 -13.97 3.76
CA ASN A 42 3.91 -15.10 4.47
C ASN A 42 4.01 -14.85 5.99
N ALA A 43 4.34 -13.62 6.40
CA ALA A 43 4.41 -13.25 7.81
C ALA A 43 3.04 -13.45 8.50
N TYR A 44 1.95 -12.98 7.91
CA TYR A 44 0.62 -13.19 8.46
C TYR A 44 0.11 -14.62 8.30
N LYS A 45 0.43 -15.31 7.20
CA LYS A 45 0.08 -16.73 6.98
C LYS A 45 0.71 -17.64 8.02
N SER A 46 2.01 -17.45 8.33
CA SER A 46 2.73 -18.24 9.34
C SER A 46 2.14 -18.08 10.74
N GLN A 47 1.53 -16.93 11.04
CA GLN A 47 0.83 -16.65 12.29
C GLN A 47 -0.64 -17.12 12.31
N GLY A 48 -1.12 -17.79 11.25
CA GLY A 48 -2.53 -18.16 11.10
C GLY A 48 -3.48 -16.96 10.90
N ARG A 49 -2.94 -15.77 10.62
CA ARG A 49 -3.66 -14.49 10.51
C ARG A 49 -3.74 -13.99 9.07
N THR A 50 -3.87 -14.90 8.10
CA THR A 50 -3.88 -14.58 6.67
C THR A 50 -4.94 -13.52 6.31
N ALA A 51 -6.06 -13.49 7.03
CA ALA A 51 -7.12 -12.49 6.87
C ALA A 51 -6.68 -11.04 7.15
N THR A 52 -5.68 -10.83 8.01
CA THR A 52 -5.15 -9.48 8.31
C THR A 52 -4.49 -8.85 7.08
N THR A 53 -3.99 -9.66 6.15
CA THR A 53 -3.46 -9.20 4.86
C THR A 53 -4.52 -8.46 4.03
N LEU A 54 -5.80 -8.79 4.21
CA LEU A 54 -6.90 -8.15 3.48
C LEU A 54 -7.07 -6.68 3.87
N ILE A 55 -6.65 -6.27 5.07
CA ILE A 55 -6.71 -4.87 5.53
C ILE A 55 -5.91 -3.96 4.57
N PHE A 56 -4.78 -4.45 4.06
CA PHE A 56 -3.94 -3.73 3.09
C PHE A 56 -4.55 -3.67 1.67
N ILE A 57 -5.60 -4.44 1.40
CA ILE A 57 -6.29 -4.47 0.10
C ILE A 57 -7.56 -3.62 0.15
N ILE A 58 -8.24 -3.55 1.30
CA ILE A 58 -9.55 -2.87 1.44
C ILE A 58 -9.47 -1.39 1.07
N ALA A 59 -8.53 -0.63 1.65
CA ALA A 59 -8.41 0.81 1.39
C ALA A 59 -8.14 1.12 -0.10
N PRO A 60 -7.14 0.51 -0.78
CA PRO A 60 -6.89 0.79 -2.19
C PRO A 60 -7.95 0.19 -3.13
N ALA A 61 -8.63 -0.89 -2.74
CA ALA A 61 -9.80 -1.40 -3.48
C ALA A 61 -10.97 -0.41 -3.42
N LEU A 62 -11.25 0.17 -2.25
CA LEU A 62 -12.25 1.23 -2.09
C LEU A 62 -11.85 2.48 -2.88
N ALA A 63 -10.59 2.91 -2.84
CA ALA A 63 -10.10 4.01 -3.66
C ALA A 63 -10.33 3.75 -5.16
N THR A 64 -10.08 2.52 -5.61
CA THR A 64 -10.32 2.10 -7.00
C THR A 64 -11.82 2.13 -7.34
N LEU A 65 -12.69 1.64 -6.46
CA LEU A 65 -14.13 1.72 -6.65
C LEU A 65 -14.59 3.19 -6.77
N PHE A 66 -14.13 4.07 -5.89
CA PHE A 66 -14.52 5.48 -5.90
C PHE A 66 -14.01 6.24 -7.13
N VAL A 67 -12.83 5.91 -7.66
CA VAL A 67 -12.36 6.52 -8.92
C VAL A 67 -13.21 6.08 -10.11
N LEU A 68 -13.69 4.84 -10.13
CA LEU A 68 -14.62 4.33 -11.15
C LEU A 68 -15.99 5.00 -11.06
N LEU A 69 -16.47 5.23 -9.83
CA LEU A 69 -17.66 6.02 -9.52
C LEU A 69 -17.46 7.54 -9.70
N ARG A 70 -16.29 7.97 -10.20
CA ARG A 70 -15.95 9.37 -10.49
C ARG A 70 -15.97 10.27 -9.24
N LYS A 71 -15.75 9.71 -8.05
CA LYS A 71 -15.70 10.40 -6.76
C LYS A 71 -14.23 10.63 -6.36
N LYS A 72 -13.72 11.85 -6.56
CA LYS A 72 -12.31 12.18 -6.32
C LYS A 72 -11.91 12.34 -4.84
N ILE A 73 -12.79 12.85 -3.97
CA ILE A 73 -12.47 13.09 -2.56
C ILE A 73 -12.23 11.75 -1.81
N PRO A 74 -13.10 10.73 -1.93
CA PRO A 74 -12.86 9.46 -1.28
C PRO A 74 -11.55 8.78 -1.71
N VAL A 75 -11.15 8.92 -2.99
CA VAL A 75 -9.88 8.36 -3.50
C VAL A 75 -8.68 8.89 -2.71
N ILE A 76 -8.64 10.19 -2.42
CA ILE A 76 -7.56 10.81 -1.64
C ILE A 76 -7.58 10.31 -0.20
N VAL A 77 -8.77 10.26 0.42
CA VAL A 77 -8.93 9.80 1.81
C VAL A 77 -8.44 8.35 1.96
N PHE A 78 -8.87 7.45 1.09
CA PHE A 78 -8.44 6.05 1.13
C PHE A 78 -6.97 5.86 0.76
N GLY A 79 -6.44 6.68 -0.16
CA GLY A 79 -5.00 6.69 -0.45
C GLY A 79 -4.16 7.11 0.76
N LEU A 80 -4.56 8.17 1.48
CA LEU A 80 -3.88 8.61 2.70
C LEU A 80 -4.00 7.59 3.82
N LEU A 81 -5.19 6.99 4.00
CA LEU A 81 -5.39 5.90 4.96
C LEU A 81 -4.43 4.73 4.67
N GLN A 82 -4.25 4.39 3.40
CA GLN A 82 -3.31 3.36 3.00
C GLN A 82 -1.86 3.75 3.32
N CYS A 83 -1.44 5.01 3.09
CA CYS A 83 -0.13 5.49 3.52
C CYS A 83 0.07 5.32 5.04
N CYS A 84 -0.93 5.65 5.85
CA CYS A 84 -0.89 5.49 7.31
C CYS A 84 -0.77 4.00 7.71
N LEU A 85 -1.49 3.10 7.04
CA LEU A 85 -1.40 1.65 7.25
C LEU A 85 0.02 1.12 7.03
N TRP A 86 0.67 1.54 5.93
CA TRP A 86 2.07 1.17 5.66
C TRP A 86 3.03 1.74 6.71
N ALA A 87 2.84 3.00 7.12
CA ALA A 87 3.66 3.61 8.15
C ALA A 87 3.51 2.91 9.52
N LEU A 88 2.29 2.58 9.94
CA LEU A 88 2.04 1.85 11.18
C LEU A 88 2.70 0.48 11.18
N LEU A 89 2.61 -0.24 10.06
CA LEU A 89 3.26 -1.54 9.88
C LEU A 89 4.76 -1.47 10.20
N THR A 90 5.44 -0.41 9.77
CA THR A 90 6.86 -0.22 10.08
C THR A 90 7.15 -0.09 11.57
N SER A 91 6.29 0.65 12.30
CA SER A 91 6.47 0.83 13.74
C SER A 91 6.30 -0.49 14.48
N THR A 92 5.27 -1.27 14.12
CA THR A 92 4.97 -2.54 14.78
C THR A 92 6.08 -3.58 14.55
N PHE A 93 6.60 -3.72 13.33
CA PHE A 93 7.70 -4.65 13.08
C PHE A 93 8.99 -4.24 13.78
N LYS A 94 9.28 -2.94 13.85
CA LYS A 94 10.46 -2.43 14.55
C LYS A 94 10.38 -2.68 16.06
N GLU A 95 9.20 -2.53 16.66
CA GLU A 95 8.96 -2.81 18.08
C GLU A 95 9.01 -4.31 18.40
N GLN A 96 8.43 -5.16 17.56
CA GLN A 96 8.38 -6.61 17.80
C GLN A 96 9.75 -7.30 17.73
N LEU A 97 10.71 -6.74 16.98
CA LEU A 97 12.03 -7.34 16.79
C LEU A 97 13.05 -6.98 17.88
N GLY A 98 12.76 -6.00 18.74
CA GLY A 98 13.58 -5.65 19.91
C GLY A 98 14.89 -4.90 19.59
N SER A 99 15.49 -4.29 20.62
CA SER A 99 16.74 -3.53 20.52
C SER A 99 17.94 -4.46 20.36
N GLY A 100 18.33 -4.75 19.12
CA GLY A 100 19.50 -5.59 18.80
C GLY A 100 19.47 -6.20 17.39
N VAL A 101 18.32 -6.15 16.72
CA VAL A 101 18.14 -6.63 15.34
C VAL A 101 18.53 -5.55 14.34
N LYS A 102 19.38 -5.89 13.36
CA LYS A 102 19.57 -5.04 12.17
C LYS A 102 18.35 -5.22 11.27
N PHE A 103 17.44 -4.25 11.32
CA PHE A 103 16.23 -4.21 10.51
C PHE A 103 16.43 -3.33 9.26
N SER A 104 16.16 -3.89 8.09
CA SER A 104 16.11 -3.16 6.83
C SER A 104 14.75 -3.38 6.17
N TYR A 105 14.21 -2.32 5.59
CA TYR A 105 13.02 -2.44 4.75
C TYR A 105 13.34 -3.24 3.49
N GLY A 106 12.42 -4.13 3.13
CA GLY A 106 12.44 -4.86 1.88
C GLY A 106 11.71 -4.10 0.77
N ILE A 107 11.89 -4.55 -0.46
CA ILE A 107 11.33 -3.89 -1.64
C ILE A 107 9.78 -3.86 -1.64
N GLY A 108 9.14 -4.84 -0.99
CA GLY A 108 7.69 -4.87 -0.81
C GLY A 108 7.17 -3.66 -0.04
N PHE A 109 7.86 -3.23 1.02
CA PHE A 109 7.47 -2.03 1.76
C PHE A 109 7.46 -0.78 0.87
N TYR A 110 8.55 -0.55 0.12
CA TYR A 110 8.68 0.62 -0.74
C TYR A 110 7.65 0.61 -1.88
N ILE A 111 7.44 -0.55 -2.52
CA ILE A 111 6.45 -0.68 -3.59
C ILE A 111 5.02 -0.45 -3.07
N GLY A 112 4.71 -0.95 -1.87
CA GLY A 112 3.41 -0.72 -1.23
C GLY A 112 3.15 0.76 -0.92
N LEU A 113 4.15 1.45 -0.36
CA LEU A 113 4.09 2.88 -0.08
C LEU A 113 3.98 3.72 -1.37
N ILE A 114 4.76 3.39 -2.40
CA ILE A 114 4.67 4.03 -3.73
C ILE A 114 3.28 3.82 -4.33
N GLY A 115 2.73 2.61 -4.24
CA GLY A 115 1.36 2.31 -4.69
C GLY A 115 0.33 3.22 -4.01
N ALA A 116 0.45 3.41 -2.69
CA ALA A 116 -0.42 4.32 -1.94
C ALA A 116 -0.27 5.78 -2.36
N ILE A 117 0.96 6.27 -2.54
CA ILE A 117 1.25 7.64 -3.01
C ILE A 117 0.66 7.87 -4.42
N ILE A 118 0.77 6.89 -5.31
CA ILE A 118 0.20 6.95 -6.66
C ILE A 118 -1.32 7.11 -6.61
N ILE A 119 -2.01 6.41 -5.70
CA ILE A 119 -3.46 6.56 -5.51
C ILE A 119 -3.81 7.99 -5.07
N VAL A 120 -3.10 8.54 -4.09
CA VAL A 120 -3.29 9.93 -3.64
C VAL A 120 -3.05 10.91 -4.78
N ALA A 121 -1.94 10.74 -5.51
CA ALA A 121 -1.58 11.57 -6.65
C ALA A 121 -2.65 11.50 -7.76
N GLY A 122 -3.21 10.33 -8.03
CA GLY A 122 -4.33 10.15 -8.94
C GLY A 122 -5.58 10.94 -8.51
N GLY A 123 -5.90 10.94 -7.22
CA GLY A 123 -6.98 11.74 -6.64
C GLY A 123 -6.74 13.25 -6.75
N ILE A 124 -5.53 13.72 -6.45
CA ILE A 124 -5.15 15.14 -6.57
C ILE A 124 -5.19 15.57 -8.04
N TYR A 125 -4.63 14.78 -8.94
CA TYR A 125 -4.66 15.03 -10.38
C TYR A 125 -6.10 15.18 -10.88
N ALA A 126 -7.03 14.34 -10.39
CA ALA A 126 -8.45 14.45 -10.72
C ALA A 126 -9.07 15.81 -10.32
N ILE A 127 -8.62 16.38 -9.19
CA ILE A 127 -9.05 17.72 -8.76
C ILE A 127 -8.48 18.79 -9.69
N VAL A 128 -7.16 18.78 -9.90
CA VAL A 128 -6.42 19.79 -10.68
C VAL A 128 -6.92 19.85 -12.11
N THR A 129 -7.08 18.71 -12.78
CA THR A 129 -7.51 18.67 -14.18
C THR A 129 -9.02 18.81 -14.36
N LYS A 130 -9.77 19.05 -13.27
CA LYS A 130 -11.24 19.04 -13.26
C LYS A 130 -11.76 17.78 -13.97
N ALA A 131 -11.13 16.62 -13.69
CA ALA A 131 -11.66 15.35 -14.14
C ALA A 131 -13.02 15.12 -13.45
N PHE A 132 -13.90 14.40 -14.13
CA PHE A 132 -15.24 14.10 -13.64
C PHE A 132 -16.18 15.31 -13.44
N LYS A 133 -15.76 16.52 -13.82
CA LYS A 133 -16.73 17.63 -13.99
C LYS A 133 -17.61 17.31 -15.19
N LYS A 134 -18.93 17.31 -14.93
CA LYS A 134 -19.95 17.39 -15.98
C LYS A 134 -19.78 18.69 -16.74
#